data_AF-A0A3D0SYT8-F1
#
_entry.id   AF-A0A3D0SYT8-F1
#
_cell.length_a   1.000
_cell.length_b   1.000
_cell.length_c   1.000
_cell.angle_alpha   90.00
_cell.angle_beta   90.00
_cell.angle_gamma   90.00
#
_symmetry.space_group_name_H-M   'P 1'
#
loop_
_entity.id
_entity.type
_entity.pdbx_description
1 polymer ?
#
loop_
_entity_poly.entity_id
_entity_poly.type
_entity_poly.pdbx_seq_one_letter_code
_entity_poly.pdbx_strand_id
1 'polypeptide(L)'
;WVLSESACLVEKKKASLPVEFAYLQIKNAWRLSSQQLTVLKHLAAWRVRRARERNMALNFVFKEPHLYELALRMPQSKSALVRIQSLTP
;
A
#
# COMPACT_ATOMS: atom_id res chain seq x y z
N TRP A 1 35.26 10.09 10.02
CA TRP A 1 35.02 8.88 9.23
C TRP A 1 33.74 8.15 9.66
N VAL A 2 33.61 7.76 10.93
CA VAL A 2 32.35 7.12 11.44
C VAL A 2 31.10 8.03 11.29
N LEU A 3 31.23 9.34 11.54
CA LEU A 3 30.12 10.30 11.39
C LEU A 3 29.69 10.51 9.93
N SER A 4 30.61 10.39 8.97
CA SER A 4 30.28 10.49 7.54
C SER A 4 29.57 9.23 7.05
N GLU A 5 29.95 8.06 7.58
CA GLU A 5 29.26 6.80 7.27
C GLU A 5 27.84 6.77 7.87
N SER A 6 27.68 7.23 9.11
CA SER A 6 26.36 7.30 9.73
C SER A 6 25.42 8.28 9.01
N ALA A 7 25.94 9.44 8.57
CA ALA A 7 25.17 10.39 7.76
C ALA A 7 24.71 9.79 6.42
N CYS A 8 25.58 9.04 5.74
CA CYS A 8 25.25 8.35 4.48
C CYS A 8 24.14 7.30 4.66
N LEU A 9 24.16 6.55 5.77
CA LEU A 9 23.11 5.57 6.10
C LEU A 9 21.76 6.22 6.39
N VAL A 10 21.77 7.36 7.10
CA VAL A 10 20.56 8.14 7.37
C VAL A 10 19.96 8.67 6.07
N GLU A 11 20.78 9.20 5.17
CA GLU A 11 20.31 9.77 3.90
C GLU A 11 19.70 8.69 2.98
N LYS A 12 20.33 7.51 2.91
CA LYS A 12 19.78 6.36 2.19
C LYS A 12 18.43 5.90 2.76
N LYS A 13 18.22 6.00 4.07
CA LYS A 13 16.94 5.65 4.69
C LYS A 13 15.86 6.71 4.53
N LYS A 14 16.23 7.97 4.31
CA LYS A 14 15.25 9.04 4.00
C LYS A 14 14.63 8.90 2.62
N ALA A 15 15.26 8.13 1.73
CA ALA A 15 14.70 7.82 0.42
C ALA A 15 13.40 7.01 0.58
N SER A 16 12.29 7.72 0.74
CA SER A 16 10.96 7.14 0.79
C SER A 16 10.58 6.73 -0.63
N LEU A 17 10.13 5.49 -0.79
CA LEU A 17 9.63 5.02 -2.06
C LEU A 17 8.51 5.96 -2.55
N PRO A 18 8.52 6.41 -3.82
CA PRO A 18 7.43 7.20 -4.36
C PRO A 18 6.11 6.42 -4.20
N VAL A 19 5.05 7.16 -3.94
CA VAL A 19 3.72 6.62 -3.63
C VAL A 19 3.20 5.70 -4.74
N GLU A 20 3.62 5.95 -5.98
CA GLU A 20 3.27 5.20 -7.19
C GLU A 20 3.89 3.79 -7.23
N PHE A 21 5.03 3.58 -6.55
CA PHE A 21 5.70 2.29 -6.47
C PHE A 21 5.33 1.50 -5.21
N ALA A 22 4.44 2.03 -4.36
CA ALA A 22 4.04 1.39 -3.11
C ALA A 22 3.42 0.00 -3.31
N TYR A 23 2.84 -0.28 -4.48
CA TYR A 23 2.28 -1.60 -4.82
C TYR A 23 3.35 -2.70 -4.92
N LEU A 24 4.62 -2.35 -5.20
CA LEU A 24 5.73 -3.31 -5.28
C LEU A 24 6.08 -3.91 -3.93
N GLN A 25 5.73 -3.23 -2.83
CA GLN A 25 5.95 -3.71 -1.47
C GLN A 25 4.90 -4.74 -1.02
N ILE A 26 3.83 -4.92 -1.80
CA ILE A 26 2.73 -5.82 -1.45
C ILE A 26 3.07 -7.24 -1.88
N LYS A 27 2.95 -8.19 -0.95
CA LYS A 27 3.19 -9.61 -1.23
C LYS A 27 2.22 -10.11 -2.30
N ASN A 28 2.71 -11.00 -3.17
CA ASN A 28 1.94 -11.62 -4.26
C ASN A 28 1.43 -10.66 -5.35
N ALA A 29 1.85 -9.39 -5.39
CA ALA A 29 1.43 -8.45 -6.44
C ALA A 29 1.72 -8.96 -7.87
N TRP A 30 2.73 -9.82 -8.03
CA TRP A 30 3.10 -10.47 -9.29
C TRP A 30 2.06 -11.47 -9.83
N ARG A 31 1.13 -11.97 -8.99
CA ARG A 31 0.08 -12.93 -9.39
C ARG A 31 -1.13 -12.25 -10.04
N LEU A 32 -1.20 -10.92 -9.99
CA LEU A 32 -2.34 -10.14 -10.49
C LEU A 32 -2.23 -9.90 -12.00
N SER A 33 -3.37 -9.86 -12.68
CA SER A 33 -3.44 -9.43 -14.09
C SER A 33 -3.10 -7.94 -14.22
N SER A 34 -2.79 -7.47 -15.43
CA SER A 34 -2.46 -6.06 -15.69
C SER A 34 -3.55 -5.08 -15.20
N GLN A 35 -4.83 -5.46 -15.38
CA GLN A 35 -5.97 -4.66 -14.87
C GLN A 35 -5.99 -4.63 -13.35
N GLN A 36 -5.88 -5.79 -12.70
CA GLN A 36 -5.87 -5.90 -11.23
C GLN A 36 -4.66 -5.18 -10.61
N LEU A 37 -3.50 -5.24 -11.27
CA LEU A 37 -2.29 -4.54 -10.86
C LEU A 37 -2.47 -3.02 -10.93
N THR A 38 -3.17 -2.52 -11.95
CA THR A 38 -3.51 -1.10 -12.07
C THR A 38 -4.40 -0.64 -10.93
N VAL A 39 -5.38 -1.46 -10.53
CA VAL A 39 -6.20 -1.22 -9.34
C VAL A 39 -5.35 -1.23 -8.07
N LEU A 40 -4.48 -2.23 -7.90
CA LEU A 40 -3.58 -2.32 -6.75
C LEU A 40 -2.65 -1.10 -6.64
N LYS A 41 -2.11 -0.59 -7.76
CA LYS A 41 -1.31 0.64 -7.83
C LYS A 41 -2.06 1.83 -7.22
N HIS A 42 -3.29 2.07 -7.68
CA HIS A 42 -4.11 3.18 -7.17
C HIS A 42 -4.45 3.02 -5.69
N LEU A 43 -4.79 1.79 -5.27
CA LEU A 43 -5.12 1.49 -3.88
C LEU A 43 -3.91 1.64 -2.94
N ALA A 44 -2.74 1.14 -3.33
CA ALA A 44 -1.50 1.27 -2.57
C ALA A 44 -1.10 2.74 -2.43
N ALA A 45 -1.21 3.50 -3.52
CA ALA A 45 -0.95 4.94 -3.52
C ALA A 45 -1.90 5.69 -2.57
N TRP A 46 -3.20 5.39 -2.63
CA TRP A 46 -4.19 5.96 -1.72
C TRP A 46 -3.90 5.61 -0.25
N ARG A 47 -3.52 4.36 0.04
CA ARG A 47 -3.18 3.90 1.39
C ARG A 47 -2.04 4.73 1.99
N VAL A 48 -0.99 4.99 1.21
CA VAL A 48 0.16 5.79 1.65
C VAL A 48 -0.21 7.26 1.85
N ARG A 49 -1.01 7.85 0.96
CA ARG A 49 -1.49 9.23 1.14
C ARG A 49 -2.31 9.38 2.42
N ARG A 50 -3.27 8.48 2.64
CA ARG A 50 -4.11 8.46 3.85
C ARG A 50 -3.30 8.24 5.13
N ALA A 51 -2.29 7.38 5.10
CA ALA A 51 -1.39 7.15 6.21
C ALA A 51 -0.59 8.41 6.56
N ARG A 52 -0.09 9.13 5.55
CA ARG A 52 0.61 10.42 5.73
C ARG A 52 -0.32 11.51 6.27
N GLU A 53 -1.52 11.65 5.70
CA GLU A 53 -2.53 12.63 6.14
C GLU A 53 -2.95 12.43 7.60
N ARG A 54 -3.12 11.18 8.02
CA ARG A 54 -3.56 10.85 9.39
C ARG A 54 -2.41 10.58 10.35
N ASN A 55 -1.17 10.64 9.88
CA ASN A 55 0.03 10.26 10.63
C ASN A 55 -0.11 8.86 11.29
N MET A 56 -0.63 7.89 10.52
CA MET A 56 -0.91 6.53 10.97
C MET A 56 -0.08 5.51 10.19
N ALA A 57 0.20 4.34 10.79
CA ALA A 57 0.83 3.26 10.06
C ALA A 57 -0.10 2.69 8.97
N LEU A 58 0.48 2.24 7.86
CA LEU A 58 -0.26 1.73 6.69
C LEU A 58 -1.26 0.61 7.03
N ASN A 59 -0.92 -0.25 7.99
CA ASN A 59 -1.77 -1.37 8.42
C ASN A 59 -3.03 -0.93 9.17
N PHE A 60 -3.01 0.26 9.80
CA PHE A 60 -4.19 0.84 10.45
C PHE A 60 -5.12 1.53 9.46
N VAL A 61 -4.59 2.04 8.34
CA VAL A 61 -5.40 2.61 7.26
C VAL A 61 -6.13 1.51 6.50
N PHE A 62 -5.37 0.51 6.04
CA PHE A 62 -5.93 -0.65 5.35
C PHE A 62 -4.95 -1.82 5.42
N LYS A 63 -5.43 -2.97 5.89
CA LYS A 63 -4.61 -4.18 6.00
C LYS A 63 -4.18 -4.64 4.61
N GLU A 64 -2.89 -4.95 4.48
CA GLU A 64 -2.31 -5.46 3.23
C GLU A 64 -3.08 -6.63 2.58
N PRO A 65 -3.44 -7.72 3.29
CA PRO A 65 -4.15 -8.85 2.68
C PRO A 65 -5.51 -8.44 2.10
N HIS A 66 -6.20 -7.49 2.75
CA HIS A 66 -7.49 -7.01 2.25
C HIS A 66 -7.30 -6.14 1.01
N LEU A 67 -6.21 -5.37 0.93
CA LEU A 67 -5.90 -4.54 -0.23
C LEU A 67 -5.66 -5.42 -1.46
N TYR A 68 -4.96 -6.53 -1.27
CA TYR A 68 -4.72 -7.53 -2.31
C TYR A 68 -6.03 -8.20 -2.75
N GLU A 69 -6.85 -8.67 -1.81
CA GLU A 69 -8.15 -9.29 -2.10
C GLU A 69 -9.09 -8.34 -2.85
N LEU A 70 -9.05 -7.05 -2.52
CA LEU A 70 -9.84 -6.03 -3.20
C LEU A 70 -9.40 -5.86 -4.66
N ALA A 71 -8.09 -5.82 -4.90
CA ALA A 71 -7.53 -5.74 -6.25
C ALA A 71 -7.81 -7.02 -7.05
N LEU A 72 -7.82 -8.18 -6.41
CA LEU A 72 -8.12 -9.47 -7.04
C LEU A 72 -9.60 -9.55 -7.47
N ARG A 73 -10.52 -9.23 -6.56
CA ARG A 73 -11.98 -9.37 -6.78
C ARG A 73 -12.59 -8.26 -7.62
N MET A 74 -11.95 -7.08 -7.71
CA MET A 74 -12.45 -5.91 -8.46
C MET A 74 -13.97 -5.71 -8.35
N PRO A 75 -14.53 -5.59 -7.14
CA PRO A 75 -15.97 -5.44 -6.95
C PRO A 75 -16.48 -4.20 -7.67
N GLN A 76 -17.44 -4.37 -8.57
CA GLN A 76 -18.06 -3.25 -9.30
C GLN A 76 -19.21 -2.58 -8.52
N SER A 77 -19.59 -3.13 -7.36
CA SER A 77 -20.73 -2.66 -6.57
C SER A 77 -20.37 -2.46 -5.10
N LYS A 78 -20.96 -1.44 -4.47
CA LYS A 78 -20.80 -1.15 -3.03
C LYS A 78 -21.11 -2.36 -2.14
N SER A 79 -22.13 -3.15 -2.48
CA SER A 79 -22.51 -4.36 -1.74
C SER A 79 -21.43 -5.45 -1.81
N ALA A 80 -20.70 -5.55 -2.91
CA ALA A 80 -19.59 -6.49 -3.06
C ALA A 80 -18.34 -6.02 -2.30
N LEU A 81 -18.14 -4.70 -2.19
CA LEU A 81 -17.11 -4.08 -1.34
C LEU A 81 -17.30 -4.37 0.16
N VAL A 82 -18.55 -4.36 0.63
CA VAL A 82 -18.87 -4.67 2.04
C VAL A 82 -18.53 -6.14 2.36
N ARG A 83 -18.72 -7.07 1.42
CA ARG A 83 -18.39 -8.49 1.63
C ARG A 83 -16.89 -8.77 1.76
N ILE A 84 -16.04 -7.92 1.19
CA ILE A 84 -14.57 -8.02 1.31
C ILE A 84 -14.10 -7.43 2.66
N GLN A 85 -15.00 -6.73 3.36
CA GLN A 85 -14.71 -6.01 4.59
C GLN A 85 -15.29 -6.72 5.81
N SER A 86 -14.40 -7.27 6.64
CA SER A 86 -14.56 -7.21 8.09
C SER A 86 -14.24 -5.80 8.57
N LEU A 87 -15.10 -4.83 8.23
CA LEU A 87 -15.12 -3.55 8.94
C LEU A 87 -15.67 -3.82 10.33
N THR A 88 -14.79 -4.15 11.26
CA THR A 88 -15.13 -3.88 12.67
C THR A 88 -15.19 -2.36 12.84
N PRO A 89 -16.24 -1.83 13.50
CA PRO A 89 -16.36 -0.41 13.84
C PRO A 89 -15.17 0.10 14.67
#